data_AF-A0AAV3VYS5-F1
#
_entry.id   AF-A0AAV3VYS5-F1
#
_cell.length_a   1.000
_cell.length_b   1.000
_cell.length_c   1.000
_cell.angle_alpha   90.00
_cell.angle_beta   90.00
_cell.angle_gamma   90.00
#
_symmetry.space_group_name_H-M   'P 1'
#
loop_
_entity.id
_entity.type
_entity.pdbx_description
1 polymer ?
#
loop_
_entity_poly.entity_id
_entity_poly.type
_entity_poly.pdbx_seq_one_letter_code
_entity_poly.pdbx_strand_id
1 'polypeptide(L)'
;MIISEVIRHYRKKENLTQEQVADYLNVSTPAVNKWENGVSYPDITLLPPLARVLKIDVNTLLTFNEELTDTEVKKLTKEVGETASREGIKKAFEKGNDLIKQYPGCDELILMISEVLRIYLLGPQIEEKEKYERKIIAWLEIVVAGNKEKTASMAKLDLAAIYREKKEYEKAQEVLDKIPEVDVDKKIQQAILFESMDKIDEAYGIYEDKLRKNGDETFAVLSLIIRLLYKERKFREAAEYIDRAKKIAEVFDLGAYHKYELDLSLAIEKKDKEKTIEMVINMVNEASTMDDSIKSKLYKHMKFDVTNNWTKDKYKDLVKRVLRKRKNIDFVKDDPRIKSLLE
;
A
#
# COMPACT_ATOMS: atom_id res chain seq x y z
N MET A 1 -24.29 17.85 10.40
CA MET A 1 -25.33 18.83 10.77
C MET A 1 -25.73 19.56 9.50
N ILE A 2 -26.95 20.09 9.42
CA ILE A 2 -27.38 21.01 8.35
C ILE A 2 -27.38 22.46 8.89
N ILE A 3 -27.39 23.46 8.00
CA ILE A 3 -27.32 24.90 8.38
C ILE A 3 -28.31 25.30 9.47
N SER A 4 -29.55 24.79 9.43
CA SER A 4 -30.59 25.07 10.44
C SER A 4 -30.19 24.60 11.84
N GLU A 5 -29.59 23.40 11.93
CA GLU A 5 -29.08 22.84 13.18
C GLU A 5 -27.86 23.62 13.69
N VAL A 6 -26.98 24.06 12.79
CA VAL A 6 -25.80 24.87 13.14
C VAL A 6 -26.21 26.22 13.71
N ILE A 7 -27.13 26.93 13.05
CA ILE A 7 -27.65 28.22 13.53
C ILE A 7 -28.20 28.05 14.95
N ARG A 8 -29.07 27.05 15.15
CA ARG A 8 -29.69 26.79 16.46
C ARG A 8 -28.67 26.39 17.53
N HIS A 9 -27.70 25.55 17.17
CA HIS A 9 -26.67 25.07 18.09
C HIS A 9 -25.78 26.21 18.58
N TYR A 10 -25.19 26.98 17.65
CA TYR A 10 -24.27 28.05 18.00
C TYR A 10 -24.97 29.24 18.64
N ARG A 11 -26.22 29.55 18.26
CA ARG A 11 -27.00 30.58 18.97
C ARG A 11 -27.14 30.23 20.45
N LYS A 12 -27.53 28.97 20.75
CA LYS A 12 -27.66 28.49 22.13
C LYS A 12 -26.32 28.48 22.86
N LYS A 13 -25.23 28.10 22.17
CA LYS A 13 -23.87 28.11 22.72
C LYS A 13 -23.43 29.52 23.13
N GLU A 14 -23.78 30.53 22.35
CA GLU A 14 -23.55 31.95 22.65
C GLU A 14 -24.59 32.55 23.61
N ASN A 15 -25.52 31.75 24.14
CA ASN A 15 -26.61 32.18 25.04
C ASN A 15 -27.50 33.29 24.48
N LEU A 16 -27.67 33.35 23.16
CA LEU A 16 -28.50 34.34 22.48
C LEU A 16 -29.94 33.85 22.32
N THR A 17 -30.93 34.75 22.37
CA THR A 17 -32.32 34.45 21.97
C THR A 17 -32.50 34.61 20.45
N GLN A 18 -33.59 34.05 19.89
CA GLN A 18 -33.90 34.26 18.46
C GLN A 18 -34.13 35.76 18.15
N GLU A 19 -34.72 36.49 19.09
CA GLU A 19 -34.96 37.93 19.01
C GLU A 19 -33.64 38.71 18.98
N GLN A 20 -32.70 38.39 19.86
CA GLN A 20 -31.37 39.04 19.86
C GLN A 20 -30.62 38.82 18.56
N VAL A 21 -30.65 37.60 17.99
CA VAL A 21 -30.05 37.35 16.67
C VAL A 21 -30.77 38.13 15.57
N ALA A 22 -32.09 38.25 15.64
CA ALA A 22 -32.87 39.02 14.69
C ALA A 22 -32.52 40.51 14.73
N ASP A 23 -32.36 41.07 15.93
CA ASP A 23 -31.96 42.45 16.16
C ASP A 23 -30.55 42.73 15.60
N TYR A 24 -29.57 41.86 15.89
CA TYR A 24 -28.20 42.01 15.35
C TYR A 24 -28.14 42.04 13.82
N LEU A 25 -29.06 41.33 13.16
CA LEU A 25 -29.08 41.16 11.71
C LEU A 25 -30.11 42.06 11.02
N ASN A 26 -30.84 42.88 11.79
CA ASN A 26 -31.95 43.71 11.31
C ASN A 26 -32.99 42.92 10.50
N VAL A 27 -33.40 41.76 11.04
CA VAL A 27 -34.44 40.89 10.49
C VAL A 27 -35.53 40.65 11.52
N SER A 28 -36.61 39.96 11.13
CA SER A 28 -37.68 39.61 12.07
C SER A 28 -37.36 38.32 12.84
N THR A 29 -37.74 38.23 14.11
CA THR A 29 -37.62 37.00 14.93
C THR A 29 -38.22 35.75 14.25
N PRO A 30 -39.39 35.82 13.58
CA PRO A 30 -39.92 34.70 12.80
C PRO A 30 -39.01 34.24 11.66
N ALA A 31 -38.19 35.12 11.08
CA ALA A 31 -37.22 34.73 10.05
C ALA A 31 -36.15 33.81 10.66
N VAL A 32 -35.57 34.18 11.80
CA VAL A 32 -34.61 33.35 12.53
C VAL A 32 -35.22 32.01 12.94
N ASN A 33 -36.48 32.02 13.39
CA ASN A 33 -37.21 30.80 13.72
C ASN A 33 -37.37 29.86 12.51
N LYS A 34 -37.72 30.41 11.35
CA LYS A 34 -37.82 29.64 10.10
C LYS A 34 -36.47 29.06 9.67
N TRP A 35 -35.37 29.81 9.85
CA TRP A 35 -34.03 29.31 9.56
C TRP A 35 -33.64 28.14 10.47
N GLU A 36 -33.87 28.25 11.78
CA GLU A 36 -33.55 27.18 12.74
C GLU A 36 -34.40 25.92 12.56
N ASN A 37 -35.57 26.05 11.93
CA ASN A 37 -36.47 24.94 11.62
C ASN A 37 -36.33 24.42 10.17
N GLY A 38 -35.39 24.97 9.37
CA GLY A 38 -35.18 24.57 7.98
C GLY A 38 -36.32 24.93 7.01
N VAL A 39 -37.22 25.84 7.40
CA VAL A 39 -38.35 26.30 6.57
C VAL A 39 -37.88 27.28 5.48
N SER A 40 -36.86 28.08 5.78
CA SER A 40 -36.21 28.99 4.82
C SER A 40 -34.73 29.11 5.13
N TYR A 41 -33.96 29.69 4.22
CA TYR A 41 -32.55 29.98 4.43
C TYR A 41 -32.33 31.48 4.69
N PRO A 42 -31.26 31.86 5.42
CA PRO A 42 -30.81 33.25 5.43
C PRO A 42 -30.44 33.68 4.00
N ASP A 43 -30.69 34.95 3.68
CA ASP A 43 -30.19 35.52 2.42
C ASP A 43 -28.66 35.43 2.38
N ILE A 44 -28.07 35.27 1.19
CA ILE A 44 -26.62 35.11 1.04
C ILE A 44 -25.83 36.29 1.64
N THR A 45 -26.41 37.49 1.61
CA THR A 45 -25.82 38.72 2.20
C THR A 45 -25.82 38.69 3.73
N LEU A 46 -26.68 37.86 4.33
CA LEU A 46 -26.79 37.69 5.79
C LEU A 46 -25.85 36.60 6.34
N LEU A 47 -25.22 35.78 5.50
CA LEU A 47 -24.32 34.72 5.97
C LEU A 47 -23.09 35.26 6.70
N PRO A 48 -22.35 36.28 6.18
CA PRO A 48 -21.20 36.83 6.90
C PRO A 48 -21.56 37.46 8.27
N PRO A 49 -22.58 38.32 8.41
CA PRO A 49 -22.93 38.87 9.72
C PRO A 49 -23.53 37.81 10.66
N LEU A 50 -24.31 36.84 10.16
CA LEU A 50 -24.82 35.73 10.96
C LEU A 50 -23.66 34.89 11.54
N ALA A 51 -22.66 34.56 10.73
CA ALA A 51 -21.48 33.83 11.20
C ALA A 51 -20.73 34.59 12.32
N ARG A 52 -20.57 35.92 12.20
CA ARG A 52 -19.96 36.76 13.25
C ARG A 52 -20.78 36.78 14.54
N VAL A 53 -22.11 36.89 14.47
CA VAL A 53 -23.00 36.84 15.65
C VAL A 53 -22.89 35.49 16.36
N LEU A 54 -22.76 34.40 15.60
CA LEU A 54 -22.62 33.04 16.11
C LEU A 54 -21.19 32.65 16.50
N LYS A 55 -20.21 33.56 16.33
CA LYS A 55 -18.77 33.35 16.55
C LYS A 55 -18.21 32.12 15.84
N ILE A 56 -18.63 31.93 14.59
CA ILE A 56 -18.10 30.91 13.67
C ILE A 56 -17.72 31.55 12.35
N ASP A 57 -16.99 30.82 11.51
CA ASP A 57 -16.79 31.19 10.12
C ASP A 57 -17.96 30.73 9.23
N VAL A 58 -18.01 31.25 8.00
CA VAL A 58 -19.09 30.94 7.04
C VAL A 58 -19.04 29.48 6.58
N ASN A 59 -17.89 28.82 6.55
CA ASN A 59 -17.79 27.41 6.18
C ASN A 59 -18.45 26.54 7.25
N THR A 60 -18.16 26.80 8.52
CA THR A 60 -18.81 26.14 9.66
C THR A 60 -20.32 26.37 9.62
N LEU A 61 -20.78 27.60 9.35
CA LEU A 61 -22.20 27.94 9.21
C LEU A 61 -22.87 27.11 8.10
N LEU A 62 -22.23 27.05 6.94
CA LEU A 62 -22.73 26.31 5.76
C LEU A 62 -22.50 24.81 5.85
N THR A 63 -21.95 24.30 6.96
CA THR A 63 -21.58 22.89 7.12
C THR A 63 -20.65 22.41 6.00
N PHE A 64 -19.87 23.33 5.44
CA PHE A 64 -18.89 23.05 4.42
C PHE A 64 -17.72 22.32 5.06
N ASN A 65 -17.51 21.09 4.62
CA ASN A 65 -16.30 20.36 4.91
C ASN A 65 -15.55 20.18 3.58
N GLU A 66 -14.33 20.69 3.52
CA GLU A 66 -13.53 20.71 2.28
C GLU A 66 -13.20 19.29 1.82
N GLU A 67 -12.97 18.38 2.76
CA GLU A 67 -12.67 16.98 2.50
C GLU A 67 -13.61 16.07 3.29
N LEU A 68 -14.23 15.11 2.59
CA LEU A 68 -14.95 14.03 3.25
C LEU A 68 -13.98 13.20 4.09
N THR A 69 -14.42 12.79 5.28
CA THR A 69 -13.64 11.82 6.05
C THR A 69 -13.68 10.45 5.38
N ASP A 70 -12.66 9.62 5.61
CA ASP A 70 -12.63 8.23 5.13
C ASP A 70 -13.91 7.43 5.46
N THR A 71 -14.53 7.73 6.61
CA THR A 71 -15.75 7.05 7.05
C THR A 71 -16.96 7.49 6.23
N GLU A 72 -17.05 8.78 5.91
CA GLU A 72 -18.09 9.32 5.03
C GLU A 72 -17.93 8.82 3.60
N VAL A 73 -16.70 8.82 3.07
CA VAL A 73 -16.41 8.28 1.73
C VAL A 73 -16.83 6.81 1.65
N LYS A 74 -16.45 5.99 2.63
CA LYS A 74 -16.84 4.57 2.70
C LYS A 74 -18.36 4.40 2.79
N LYS A 75 -19.03 5.22 3.60
CA LYS A 75 -20.50 5.16 3.74
C LYS A 75 -21.19 5.49 2.42
N LEU A 76 -20.84 6.61 1.78
CA LEU A 76 -21.43 7.05 0.52
C LEU A 76 -21.19 6.02 -0.59
N THR A 77 -19.97 5.50 -0.70
CA THR A 77 -19.62 4.47 -1.67
C THR A 77 -20.42 3.18 -1.43
N LYS A 78 -20.54 2.75 -0.16
CA LYS A 78 -21.36 1.57 0.19
C LYS A 78 -22.80 1.75 -0.25
N GLU A 79 -23.37 2.93 -0.04
CA GLU A 79 -24.74 3.22 -0.48
C GLU A 79 -24.90 3.13 -2.02
N VAL A 80 -23.88 3.52 -2.81
CA VAL A 80 -23.89 3.33 -4.27
C VAL A 80 -23.93 1.84 -4.62
N GLY A 81 -23.11 1.02 -3.96
CA GLY A 81 -23.14 -0.44 -4.14
C GLY A 81 -24.47 -1.07 -3.73
N GLU A 82 -25.05 -0.64 -2.60
CA GLU A 82 -26.37 -1.11 -2.17
C GLU A 82 -27.47 -0.74 -3.19
N THR A 83 -27.41 0.46 -3.77
CA THR A 83 -28.30 0.86 -4.87
C THR A 83 -28.09 -0.02 -6.10
N ALA A 84 -26.84 -0.35 -6.46
CA ALA A 84 -26.57 -1.25 -7.59
C ALA A 84 -27.21 -2.63 -7.40
N SER A 85 -27.10 -3.20 -6.19
CA SER A 85 -27.69 -4.50 -5.86
C SER A 85 -29.22 -4.49 -5.80
N ARG A 86 -29.84 -3.41 -5.30
CA ARG A 86 -31.31 -3.36 -5.07
C ARG A 86 -32.09 -2.80 -6.26
N GLU A 87 -31.53 -1.80 -6.92
CA GLU A 87 -32.23 -0.97 -7.92
C GLU A 87 -31.58 -1.05 -9.31
N GLY A 88 -30.45 -1.75 -9.42
CA GLY A 88 -29.74 -1.99 -10.67
C GLY A 88 -28.70 -0.93 -11.01
N ILE A 89 -27.86 -1.27 -11.99
CA ILE A 89 -26.64 -0.52 -12.33
C ILE A 89 -26.94 0.92 -12.77
N LYS A 90 -28.01 1.15 -13.54
CA LYS A 90 -28.40 2.48 -14.01
C LYS A 90 -28.63 3.46 -12.85
N LYS A 91 -29.39 3.03 -11.83
CA LYS A 91 -29.69 3.83 -10.64
C LYS A 91 -28.44 4.10 -9.80
N ALA A 92 -27.55 3.13 -9.71
CA ALA A 92 -26.27 3.30 -9.03
C ALA A 92 -25.37 4.33 -9.76
N PHE A 93 -25.34 4.32 -11.09
CA PHE A 93 -24.60 5.31 -11.88
C PHE A 93 -25.19 6.72 -11.79
N GLU A 94 -26.52 6.84 -11.69
CA GLU A 94 -27.20 8.11 -11.40
C GLU A 94 -26.76 8.64 -10.03
N LYS A 95 -26.85 7.80 -8.98
CA LYS A 95 -26.44 8.17 -7.62
C LYS A 95 -24.95 8.52 -7.52
N GLY A 96 -24.07 7.69 -8.07
CA GLY A 96 -22.63 7.92 -8.07
C GLY A 96 -22.26 9.22 -8.77
N ASN A 97 -22.91 9.52 -9.90
CA ASN A 97 -22.73 10.78 -10.61
C ASN A 97 -23.15 12.01 -9.80
N ASP A 98 -24.27 11.92 -9.09
CA ASP A 98 -24.76 13.04 -8.28
C ASP A 98 -23.86 13.29 -7.08
N LEU A 99 -23.32 12.23 -6.47
CA LEU A 99 -22.30 12.33 -5.42
C LEU A 99 -21.00 12.96 -5.94
N ILE A 100 -20.52 12.53 -7.11
CA ILE A 100 -19.31 13.13 -7.72
C ILE A 100 -19.53 14.61 -8.05
N LYS A 101 -20.73 15.00 -8.51
CA LYS A 101 -21.07 16.42 -8.70
C LYS A 101 -21.14 17.20 -7.40
N GLN A 102 -21.55 16.57 -6.31
CA GLN A 102 -21.60 17.17 -4.99
C GLN A 102 -20.19 17.34 -4.38
N TYR A 103 -19.27 16.42 -4.69
CA TYR A 103 -17.90 16.40 -4.16
C TYR A 103 -16.85 16.29 -5.29
N PRO A 104 -16.77 17.26 -6.22
CA PRO A 104 -15.96 17.15 -7.43
C PRO A 104 -14.45 17.17 -7.20
N GLY A 105 -13.98 17.61 -6.02
CA GLY A 105 -12.57 17.61 -5.64
C GLY A 105 -12.16 16.45 -4.72
N CYS A 106 -13.08 15.52 -4.42
CA CYS A 106 -12.78 14.37 -3.55
C CYS A 106 -12.31 13.19 -4.40
N ASP A 107 -11.02 13.17 -4.74
CA ASP A 107 -10.36 12.13 -5.53
C ASP A 107 -10.65 10.72 -4.98
N GLU A 108 -10.63 10.56 -3.66
CA GLU A 108 -10.91 9.29 -2.99
C GLU A 108 -12.34 8.79 -3.23
N LEU A 109 -13.34 9.70 -3.18
CA LEU A 109 -14.72 9.33 -3.44
C LEU A 109 -14.93 8.96 -4.92
N ILE A 110 -14.34 9.73 -5.83
CA ILE A 110 -14.44 9.49 -7.27
C ILE A 110 -13.84 8.13 -7.61
N LEU A 111 -12.66 7.82 -7.07
CA LEU A 111 -11.99 6.53 -7.23
C LEU A 111 -12.85 5.39 -6.68
N MET A 112 -13.30 5.47 -5.42
CA MET A 112 -14.06 4.40 -4.79
C MET A 112 -15.43 4.14 -5.46
N ILE A 113 -16.12 5.19 -5.91
CA ILE A 113 -17.36 5.03 -6.70
C ILE A 113 -17.07 4.35 -8.03
N SER A 114 -15.98 4.72 -8.70
CA SER A 114 -15.55 4.12 -9.97
C SER A 114 -15.25 2.63 -9.81
N GLU A 115 -14.47 2.26 -8.79
CA GLU A 115 -14.14 0.86 -8.46
C GLU A 115 -15.39 0.03 -8.17
N VAL A 116 -16.27 0.51 -7.29
CA VAL A 116 -17.50 -0.22 -6.94
C VAL A 116 -18.39 -0.42 -8.15
N LEU A 117 -18.65 0.62 -8.93
CA LEU A 117 -19.47 0.50 -10.14
C LEU A 117 -18.83 -0.42 -11.18
N ARG A 118 -17.50 -0.40 -11.32
CA ARG A 118 -16.76 -1.30 -12.20
C ARG A 118 -16.97 -2.76 -11.85
N ILE A 119 -16.96 -3.12 -10.56
CA ILE A 119 -17.23 -4.49 -10.10
C ILE A 119 -18.59 -4.97 -10.60
N TYR A 120 -19.63 -4.13 -10.49
CA TYR A 120 -20.97 -4.49 -10.99
C TYR A 120 -21.05 -4.58 -12.53
N LEU A 121 -20.17 -3.90 -13.28
CA LEU A 121 -20.07 -4.03 -14.74
C LEU A 121 -19.45 -5.36 -15.21
N LEU A 122 -18.84 -6.14 -14.30
CA LEU A 122 -18.37 -7.49 -14.59
C LEU A 122 -19.51 -8.52 -14.60
N GLY A 123 -20.72 -8.12 -14.20
CA GLY A 123 -21.91 -8.97 -14.26
C GLY A 123 -22.28 -9.37 -15.70
N PRO A 124 -22.98 -10.51 -15.88
CA PRO A 124 -23.42 -10.94 -17.20
C PRO A 124 -24.51 -10.01 -17.76
N GLN A 125 -24.48 -9.78 -19.08
CA GLN A 125 -25.56 -9.13 -19.86
C GLN A 125 -25.92 -7.69 -19.41
N ILE A 126 -24.93 -6.86 -19.10
CA ILE A 126 -25.16 -5.43 -18.83
C ILE A 126 -25.43 -4.68 -20.15
N GLU A 127 -26.66 -4.18 -20.29
CA GLU A 127 -27.03 -3.27 -21.39
C GLU A 127 -26.20 -1.97 -21.33
N GLU A 128 -25.83 -1.43 -22.49
CA GLU A 128 -25.02 -0.19 -22.61
C GLU A 128 -23.71 -0.21 -21.81
N LYS A 129 -23.07 -1.38 -21.61
CA LYS A 129 -21.83 -1.51 -20.84
C LYS A 129 -20.75 -0.49 -21.25
N GLU A 130 -20.52 -0.29 -22.56
CA GLU A 130 -19.50 0.64 -23.06
C GLU A 130 -19.78 2.10 -22.68
N LYS A 131 -21.04 2.49 -22.46
CA LYS A 131 -21.39 3.83 -21.98
C LYS A 131 -20.99 4.01 -20.53
N TYR A 132 -21.27 3.01 -19.70
CA TYR A 132 -20.90 3.02 -18.28
C TYR A 132 -19.37 2.97 -18.10
N GLU A 133 -18.68 2.14 -18.86
CA GLU A 133 -17.22 2.07 -18.86
C GLU A 133 -16.57 3.41 -19.25
N ARG A 134 -17.04 4.06 -20.32
CA ARG A 134 -16.53 5.39 -20.72
C ARG A 134 -16.68 6.43 -19.61
N LYS A 135 -17.77 6.33 -18.85
CA LYS A 135 -18.00 7.24 -17.71
C LYS A 135 -17.03 6.98 -16.56
N ILE A 136 -16.77 5.72 -16.26
CA ILE A 136 -15.75 5.32 -15.27
C ILE A 136 -14.37 5.80 -15.70
N ILE A 137 -13.99 5.59 -16.97
CA ILE A 137 -12.69 6.08 -17.49
C ILE A 137 -12.57 7.59 -17.31
N ALA A 138 -13.59 8.37 -17.67
CA ALA A 138 -13.57 9.82 -17.50
C ALA A 138 -13.44 10.25 -16.02
N TRP A 139 -14.07 9.52 -15.10
CA TRP A 139 -13.92 9.77 -13.66
C TRP A 139 -12.51 9.44 -13.15
N LEU A 140 -11.94 8.31 -13.58
CA LEU A 140 -10.57 7.95 -13.23
C LEU A 140 -9.55 8.94 -13.82
N GLU A 141 -9.76 9.44 -15.04
CA GLU A 141 -8.90 10.47 -15.65
C GLU A 141 -8.90 11.79 -14.84
N ILE A 142 -10.04 12.17 -14.24
CA ILE A 142 -10.10 13.30 -13.31
C ILE A 142 -9.21 13.04 -12.09
N VAL A 143 -9.30 11.84 -11.49
CA VAL A 143 -8.48 11.46 -10.33
C VAL A 143 -6.99 11.43 -10.68
N VAL A 144 -6.63 10.97 -11.88
CA VAL A 144 -5.24 10.98 -12.35
C VAL A 144 -4.69 12.40 -12.51
N ALA A 145 -5.53 13.37 -12.88
CA ALA A 145 -5.17 14.77 -12.97
C ALA A 145 -5.18 15.49 -11.60
N GLY A 146 -5.62 14.82 -10.54
CA GLY A 146 -5.60 15.32 -9.17
C GLY A 146 -4.19 15.46 -8.60
N ASN A 147 -4.09 16.08 -7.42
CA ASN A 147 -2.80 16.37 -6.79
C ASN A 147 -2.32 15.27 -5.83
N LYS A 148 -3.16 14.27 -5.54
CA LYS A 148 -2.86 13.20 -4.58
C LYS A 148 -2.18 12.02 -5.28
N GLU A 149 -0.85 12.00 -5.28
CA GLU A 149 -0.04 11.01 -6.01
C GLU A 149 -0.45 9.54 -5.76
N LYS A 150 -0.77 9.19 -4.51
CA LYS A 150 -1.19 7.84 -4.15
C LYS A 150 -2.52 7.47 -4.82
N THR A 151 -3.52 8.34 -4.71
CA THR A 151 -4.86 8.13 -5.30
C THR A 151 -4.79 8.15 -6.83
N ALA A 152 -3.97 9.04 -7.40
CA ALA A 152 -3.70 9.08 -8.83
C ALA A 152 -3.02 7.79 -9.32
N SER A 153 -2.09 7.21 -8.56
CA SER A 153 -1.45 5.94 -8.89
C SER A 153 -2.44 4.78 -8.90
N MET A 154 -3.35 4.71 -7.91
CA MET A 154 -4.44 3.73 -7.89
C MET A 154 -5.36 3.87 -9.12
N ALA A 155 -5.75 5.09 -9.47
CA ALA A 155 -6.57 5.34 -10.67
C ALA A 155 -5.85 4.94 -11.97
N LYS A 156 -4.53 5.14 -12.07
CA LYS A 156 -3.71 4.65 -13.20
C LYS A 156 -3.73 3.11 -13.27
N LEU A 157 -3.64 2.40 -12.14
CA LEU A 157 -3.74 0.93 -12.13
C LEU A 157 -5.11 0.45 -12.66
N ASP A 158 -6.20 1.10 -12.24
CA ASP A 158 -7.53 0.79 -12.74
C ASP A 158 -7.69 1.07 -14.24
N LEU A 159 -7.21 2.23 -14.71
CA LEU A 159 -7.21 2.57 -16.13
C LEU A 159 -6.41 1.56 -16.96
N ALA A 160 -5.22 1.16 -16.49
CA ALA A 160 -4.42 0.13 -17.15
C ALA A 160 -5.17 -1.21 -17.24
N ALA A 161 -5.86 -1.62 -16.17
CA ALA A 161 -6.67 -2.83 -16.16
C ALA A 161 -7.84 -2.74 -17.15
N ILE A 162 -8.53 -1.59 -17.24
CA ILE A 162 -9.61 -1.36 -18.20
C ILE A 162 -9.09 -1.42 -19.63
N TYR A 163 -8.00 -0.70 -19.95
CA TYR A 163 -7.42 -0.71 -21.30
C TYR A 163 -6.95 -2.11 -21.71
N ARG A 164 -6.37 -2.87 -20.78
CA ARG A 164 -5.99 -4.27 -20.98
C ARG A 164 -7.20 -5.16 -21.31
N GLU A 165 -8.31 -5.04 -20.59
CA GLU A 165 -9.55 -5.78 -20.86
C GLU A 165 -10.13 -5.46 -22.24
N LYS A 166 -9.97 -4.21 -22.68
CA LYS A 166 -10.34 -3.74 -24.03
C LYS A 166 -9.33 -4.14 -25.12
N LYS A 167 -8.23 -4.80 -24.77
CA LYS A 167 -7.10 -5.15 -25.65
C LYS A 167 -6.38 -3.93 -26.23
N GLU A 168 -6.49 -2.78 -25.58
CA GLU A 168 -5.77 -1.54 -25.90
C GLU A 168 -4.41 -1.53 -25.18
N TYR A 169 -3.55 -2.50 -25.51
CA TYR A 169 -2.33 -2.79 -24.73
C TYR A 169 -1.31 -1.63 -24.70
N GLU A 170 -1.19 -0.88 -25.80
CA GLU A 170 -0.30 0.28 -25.86
C GLU A 170 -0.69 1.35 -24.84
N LYS A 171 -1.99 1.66 -24.75
CA LYS A 171 -2.50 2.61 -23.74
C LYS A 171 -2.33 2.08 -22.32
N ALA A 172 -2.58 0.77 -22.11
CA ALA A 172 -2.37 0.15 -20.82
C ALA A 172 -0.90 0.31 -20.37
N GLN A 173 0.06 0.09 -21.27
CA GLN A 173 1.48 0.28 -21.01
C GLN A 173 1.83 1.75 -20.71
N GLU A 174 1.36 2.69 -21.53
CA GLU A 174 1.61 4.12 -21.35
C GLU A 174 1.11 4.65 -19.99
N VAL A 175 -0.01 4.11 -19.50
CA VAL A 175 -0.55 4.45 -18.18
C VAL A 175 0.31 3.86 -17.06
N LEU A 176 0.71 2.59 -17.18
CA LEU A 176 1.59 1.94 -16.20
C LEU A 176 2.95 2.63 -16.09
N ASP A 177 3.54 3.06 -17.21
CA ASP A 177 4.85 3.73 -17.24
C ASP A 177 4.87 5.04 -16.41
N LYS A 178 3.71 5.68 -16.23
CA LYS A 178 3.53 6.91 -15.44
C LYS A 178 3.32 6.65 -13.94
N ILE A 179 3.35 5.39 -13.49
CA ILE A 179 3.27 5.02 -12.08
C ILE A 179 4.70 4.93 -11.51
N PRO A 180 4.98 5.53 -10.34
CA PRO A 180 6.29 5.41 -9.69
C PRO A 180 6.72 3.94 -9.45
N GLU A 181 8.02 3.65 -9.62
CA GLU A 181 8.57 2.28 -9.47
C GLU A 181 8.47 1.70 -8.05
N VAL A 182 8.30 2.55 -7.04
CA VAL A 182 8.14 2.13 -5.64
C VAL A 182 6.78 1.49 -5.37
N ASP A 183 5.84 1.55 -6.31
CA ASP A 183 4.53 0.93 -6.18
C ASP A 183 4.60 -0.58 -6.47
N VAL A 184 4.37 -1.36 -5.41
CA VAL A 184 4.43 -2.83 -5.39
C VAL A 184 3.39 -3.45 -6.32
N ASP A 185 2.28 -2.75 -6.60
CA ASP A 185 1.19 -3.24 -7.42
C ASP A 185 1.42 -3.00 -8.92
N LYS A 186 2.21 -1.97 -9.30
CA LYS A 186 2.59 -1.68 -10.69
C LYS A 186 3.20 -2.90 -11.37
N LYS A 187 4.14 -3.58 -10.72
CA LYS A 187 4.84 -4.75 -11.29
C LYS A 187 3.89 -5.92 -11.54
N ILE A 188 2.94 -6.17 -10.64
CA ILE A 188 1.94 -7.22 -10.86
C ILE A 188 1.07 -6.85 -12.05
N GLN A 189 0.59 -5.61 -12.15
CA GLN A 189 -0.21 -5.19 -13.32
C GLN A 189 0.58 -5.28 -14.63
N GLN A 190 1.89 -5.01 -14.60
CA GLN A 190 2.77 -5.21 -15.75
C GLN A 190 2.84 -6.68 -16.19
N ALA A 191 2.95 -7.61 -15.23
CA ALA A 191 2.95 -9.04 -15.53
C ALA A 191 1.62 -9.50 -16.13
N ILE A 192 0.50 -9.07 -15.54
CA ILE A 192 -0.85 -9.35 -16.04
C ILE A 192 -1.07 -8.77 -17.45
N LEU A 193 -0.51 -7.59 -17.74
CA LEU A 193 -0.51 -7.01 -19.09
C LEU A 193 0.27 -7.90 -20.07
N PHE A 194 1.46 -8.36 -19.70
CA PHE A 194 2.24 -9.28 -20.52
C PHE A 194 1.51 -10.61 -20.79
N GLU A 195 0.83 -11.19 -19.79
CA GLU A 195 -0.03 -12.35 -20.01
C GLU A 195 -1.11 -12.07 -21.06
N SER A 196 -1.74 -10.89 -20.98
CA SER A 196 -2.81 -10.50 -21.90
C SER A 196 -2.29 -10.25 -23.34
N MET A 197 -0.97 -10.06 -23.49
CA MET A 197 -0.25 -9.93 -24.76
C MET A 197 0.41 -11.24 -25.23
N ASP A 198 0.17 -12.36 -24.55
CA ASP A 198 0.81 -13.67 -24.79
C ASP A 198 2.35 -13.67 -24.59
N LYS A 199 2.87 -12.71 -23.81
CA LYS A 199 4.28 -12.59 -23.41
C LYS A 199 4.52 -13.33 -22.08
N ILE A 200 4.34 -14.64 -22.14
CA ILE A 200 4.25 -15.51 -20.95
C ILE A 200 5.57 -15.56 -20.18
N ASP A 201 6.71 -15.63 -20.86
CA ASP A 201 8.03 -15.69 -20.21
C ASP A 201 8.36 -14.40 -19.45
N GLU A 202 8.01 -13.23 -20.00
CA GLU A 202 8.18 -11.94 -19.33
C GLU A 202 7.28 -11.81 -18.10
N ALA A 203 6.04 -12.32 -18.17
CA ALA A 203 5.15 -12.35 -17.01
C ALA A 203 5.70 -13.24 -15.90
N TYR A 204 6.15 -14.46 -16.23
CA TYR A 204 6.81 -15.35 -15.28
C TYR A 204 8.01 -14.67 -14.62
N GLY A 205 8.89 -14.04 -15.40
CA GLY A 205 10.09 -13.38 -14.86
C GLY A 205 9.76 -12.33 -13.79
N ILE A 206 8.64 -11.60 -13.94
CA ILE A 206 8.18 -10.64 -12.93
C ILE A 206 7.63 -11.33 -11.67
N TYR A 207 6.81 -12.38 -11.83
CA TYR A 207 6.26 -13.11 -10.68
C TYR A 207 7.35 -13.82 -9.87
N GLU A 208 8.32 -14.41 -10.57
CA GLU A 208 9.48 -15.05 -9.96
C GLU A 208 10.36 -14.03 -9.21
N ASP A 209 10.63 -12.84 -9.79
CA ASP A 209 11.34 -11.75 -9.10
C ASP A 209 10.62 -11.32 -7.81
N LYS A 210 9.28 -11.22 -7.87
CA LYS A 210 8.48 -10.87 -6.70
C LYS A 210 8.50 -11.96 -5.64
N LEU A 211 8.38 -13.23 -6.05
CA LEU A 211 8.43 -14.37 -5.15
C LEU A 211 9.77 -14.41 -4.39
N ARG A 212 10.89 -14.24 -5.12
CA ARG A 212 12.23 -14.19 -4.54
C ARG A 212 12.37 -13.07 -3.52
N LYS A 213 11.99 -11.84 -3.90
CA LYS A 213 12.07 -10.66 -3.03
C LYS A 213 11.26 -10.82 -1.74
N ASN A 214 10.06 -11.39 -1.83
CA ASN A 214 9.24 -11.67 -0.66
C ASN A 214 9.91 -12.69 0.28
N GLY A 215 10.55 -13.72 -0.29
CA GLY A 215 11.36 -14.67 0.46
C GLY A 215 12.53 -14.00 1.18
N ASP A 216 13.32 -13.21 0.45
CA ASP A 216 14.46 -12.45 0.97
C ASP A 216 14.04 -11.47 2.09
N GLU A 217 12.95 -10.72 1.89
CA GLU A 217 12.42 -9.77 2.88
C GLU A 217 11.94 -10.49 4.14
N THR A 218 11.19 -11.60 3.98
CA THR A 218 10.72 -12.41 5.11
C THR A 218 11.90 -12.95 5.92
N PHE A 219 12.92 -13.48 5.23
CA PHE A 219 14.13 -13.98 5.87
C PHE A 219 14.89 -12.85 6.60
N ALA A 220 15.02 -11.67 6.00
CA ALA A 220 15.69 -10.52 6.58
C ALA A 220 14.99 -10.05 7.87
N VAL A 221 13.66 -9.95 7.86
CA VAL A 221 12.89 -9.55 9.05
C VAL A 221 13.02 -10.58 10.17
N LEU A 222 12.95 -11.88 9.87
CA LEU A 222 13.20 -12.93 10.86
C LEU A 222 14.60 -12.80 11.49
N SER A 223 15.61 -12.51 10.67
CA SER A 223 16.99 -12.29 11.11
C SER A 223 17.11 -11.08 12.07
N LEU A 224 16.37 -10.00 11.80
CA LEU A 224 16.31 -8.84 12.69
C LEU A 224 15.66 -9.16 14.04
N ILE A 225 14.60 -9.97 14.06
CA ILE A 225 13.95 -10.43 15.29
C ILE A 225 14.89 -11.32 16.10
N ILE A 226 15.54 -12.28 15.45
CA ILE A 226 16.54 -13.17 16.08
C ILE A 226 17.63 -12.34 16.77
N ARG A 227 18.12 -11.28 16.10
CA ARG A 227 19.09 -10.36 16.68
C ARG A 227 18.59 -9.63 17.94
N LEU A 228 17.30 -9.27 17.99
CA LEU A 228 16.71 -8.68 19.20
C LEU A 228 16.61 -9.71 20.34
N LEU A 229 16.23 -10.95 20.04
CA LEU A 229 16.18 -12.05 21.02
C LEU A 229 17.56 -12.34 21.63
N TYR A 230 18.64 -12.19 20.87
CA TYR A 230 20.00 -12.27 21.42
C TYR A 230 20.30 -11.18 22.44
N LYS A 231 19.88 -9.93 22.18
CA LYS A 231 20.05 -8.82 23.13
C LYS A 231 19.28 -9.05 24.42
N GLU A 232 18.13 -9.71 24.33
CA GLU A 232 17.29 -10.10 25.47
C GLU A 232 17.76 -11.42 26.13
N ARG A 233 18.82 -12.05 25.62
CA ARG A 233 19.32 -13.36 26.07
C ARG A 233 18.30 -14.51 25.97
N LYS A 234 17.30 -14.37 25.09
CA LYS A 234 16.24 -15.38 24.84
C LYS A 234 16.67 -16.40 23.79
N PHE A 235 17.73 -17.16 24.09
CA PHE A 235 18.35 -18.06 23.11
C PHE A 235 17.47 -19.24 22.68
N ARG A 236 16.54 -19.69 23.52
CA ARG A 236 15.60 -20.76 23.18
C ARG A 236 14.59 -20.29 22.13
N GLU A 237 13.98 -19.14 22.36
CA GLU A 237 13.08 -18.49 21.39
C GLU A 237 13.84 -18.17 20.09
N ALA A 238 15.07 -17.65 20.18
CA ALA A 238 15.88 -17.37 18.99
C ALA A 238 16.10 -18.63 18.14
N ALA A 239 16.33 -19.80 18.76
CA ALA A 239 16.47 -21.06 18.04
C ALA A 239 15.18 -21.47 17.30
N GLU A 240 14.00 -21.20 17.87
CA GLU A 240 12.72 -21.46 17.19
C GLU A 240 12.51 -20.56 15.96
N TYR A 241 12.92 -19.28 16.05
CA TYR A 241 12.88 -18.37 14.90
C TYR A 241 13.90 -18.75 13.82
N ILE A 242 15.07 -19.24 14.20
CA ILE A 242 16.08 -19.74 13.25
C ILE A 242 15.54 -20.93 12.46
N ASP A 243 14.87 -21.89 13.11
CA ASP A 243 14.25 -23.03 12.42
C ASP A 243 13.21 -22.57 11.38
N ARG A 244 12.39 -21.57 11.73
CA ARG A 244 11.43 -20.96 10.80
C ARG A 244 12.13 -20.27 9.63
N ALA A 245 13.17 -19.49 9.89
CA ALA A 245 13.91 -18.78 8.85
C ALA A 245 14.59 -19.74 7.86
N LYS A 246 15.13 -20.87 8.35
CA LYS A 246 15.68 -21.93 7.47
C LYS A 246 14.62 -22.53 6.56
N LYS A 247 13.42 -22.80 7.07
CA LYS A 247 12.30 -23.29 6.26
C LYS A 247 11.90 -22.28 5.18
N ILE A 248 11.92 -20.98 5.48
CA ILE A 248 11.69 -19.95 4.46
C ILE A 248 12.78 -19.99 3.39
N ALA A 249 14.05 -20.04 3.78
CA ALA A 249 15.15 -20.13 2.81
C ALA A 249 15.05 -21.37 1.91
N GLU A 250 14.59 -22.50 2.45
CA GLU A 250 14.34 -23.74 1.69
C GLU A 250 13.14 -23.62 0.75
N VAL A 251 11.98 -23.18 1.26
CA VAL A 251 10.74 -23.06 0.46
C VAL A 251 10.90 -22.11 -0.71
N PHE A 252 11.69 -21.05 -0.53
CA PHE A 252 11.96 -20.05 -1.56
C PHE A 252 13.28 -20.30 -2.32
N ASP A 253 14.00 -21.41 -2.10
CA ASP A 253 15.30 -21.67 -2.75
C ASP A 253 16.27 -20.46 -2.70
N LEU A 254 16.37 -19.79 -1.54
CA LEU A 254 17.20 -18.58 -1.37
C LEU A 254 18.71 -18.89 -1.28
N GLY A 255 19.10 -20.16 -1.44
CA GLY A 255 20.49 -20.62 -1.42
C GLY A 255 20.97 -21.07 -0.04
N ALA A 256 22.00 -21.91 -0.05
CA ALA A 256 22.50 -22.59 1.14
C ALA A 256 23.15 -21.67 2.18
N TYR A 257 23.60 -20.48 1.77
CA TYR A 257 24.23 -19.50 2.67
C TYR A 257 23.35 -19.15 3.87
N HIS A 258 22.07 -18.88 3.61
CA HIS A 258 21.07 -18.51 4.61
C HIS A 258 20.88 -19.58 5.69
N LYS A 259 21.11 -20.86 5.36
CA LYS A 259 21.02 -21.98 6.30
C LYS A 259 22.09 -21.92 7.39
N TYR A 260 23.31 -21.55 7.02
CA TYR A 260 24.47 -21.55 7.92
C TYR A 260 24.66 -20.22 8.65
N GLU A 261 24.29 -19.10 8.02
CA GLU A 261 24.47 -17.77 8.59
C GLU A 261 23.81 -17.63 9.97
N LEU A 262 22.58 -18.11 10.12
CA LEU A 262 21.83 -18.00 11.36
C LEU A 262 22.37 -18.92 12.47
N ASP A 263 22.82 -20.12 12.12
CA ASP A 263 23.46 -21.03 13.07
C ASP A 263 24.81 -20.48 13.55
N LEU A 264 25.59 -19.92 12.63
CA LEU A 264 26.85 -19.26 12.95
C LEU A 264 26.59 -18.07 13.89
N SER A 265 25.58 -17.25 13.60
CA SER A 265 25.22 -16.12 14.46
C SER A 265 24.84 -16.58 15.87
N LEU A 266 24.04 -17.64 16.00
CA LEU A 266 23.67 -18.20 17.31
C LEU A 266 24.89 -18.74 18.07
N ALA A 267 25.77 -19.45 17.39
CA ALA A 267 26.98 -20.02 17.97
C ALA A 267 27.93 -18.92 18.49
N ILE A 268 28.09 -17.84 17.71
CA ILE A 268 28.89 -16.67 18.11
C ILE A 268 28.31 -16.02 19.37
N GLU A 269 26.99 -15.78 19.41
CA GLU A 269 26.34 -15.15 20.56
C GLU A 269 26.38 -16.02 21.82
N LYS A 270 26.36 -17.36 21.67
CA LYS A 270 26.56 -18.32 22.76
C LYS A 270 28.02 -18.54 23.14
N LYS A 271 28.98 -17.99 22.37
CA LYS A 271 30.42 -18.29 22.44
C LYS A 271 30.73 -19.79 22.32
N ASP A 272 29.96 -20.50 21.51
CA ASP A 272 30.17 -21.91 21.22
C ASP A 272 31.29 -22.07 20.19
N LYS A 273 32.50 -22.40 20.69
CA LYS A 273 33.72 -22.49 19.88
C LYS A 273 33.62 -23.54 18.78
N GLU A 274 33.20 -24.75 19.14
CA GLU A 274 33.16 -25.87 18.21
C GLU A 274 32.10 -25.64 17.14
N LYS A 275 30.90 -25.19 17.53
CA LYS A 275 29.85 -24.91 16.55
C LYS A 275 30.20 -23.75 15.62
N THR A 276 30.85 -22.71 16.13
CA THR A 276 31.30 -21.57 15.32
C THR A 276 32.29 -22.03 14.25
N ILE A 277 33.28 -22.85 14.61
CA ILE A 277 34.29 -23.36 13.66
C ILE A 277 33.63 -24.27 12.62
N GLU A 278 32.77 -25.18 13.05
CA GLU A 278 32.00 -26.06 12.16
C GLU A 278 31.23 -25.25 11.10
N MET A 279 30.50 -24.20 11.50
CA MET A 279 29.72 -23.38 10.58
C MET A 279 30.61 -22.59 9.62
N VAL A 280 31.73 -22.01 10.07
CA VAL A 280 32.67 -21.31 9.19
C VAL A 280 33.24 -22.26 8.13
N ILE A 281 33.62 -23.49 8.51
CA ILE A 281 34.13 -24.51 7.57
C ILE A 281 33.05 -24.85 6.53
N ASN A 282 31.83 -25.13 6.98
CA ASN A 282 30.72 -25.48 6.08
C ASN A 282 30.43 -24.34 5.09
N MET A 283 30.37 -23.10 5.56
CA MET A 283 30.12 -21.93 4.71
C MET A 283 31.24 -21.71 3.68
N VAL A 284 32.51 -21.92 4.03
CA VAL A 284 33.62 -21.83 3.07
C VAL A 284 33.56 -22.96 2.03
N ASN A 285 33.19 -24.17 2.44
CA ASN A 285 33.08 -25.30 1.51
C ASN A 285 31.89 -25.16 0.55
N GLU A 286 30.80 -24.56 1.00
CA GLU A 286 29.60 -24.28 0.20
C GLU A 286 29.60 -22.88 -0.44
N ALA A 287 30.74 -22.19 -0.43
CA ALA A 287 30.85 -20.84 -0.97
C ALA A 287 30.43 -20.75 -2.46
N SER A 288 30.70 -21.79 -3.24
CA SER A 288 30.33 -21.86 -4.66
C SER A 288 28.85 -22.14 -4.92
N THR A 289 28.11 -22.59 -3.91
CA THR A 289 26.65 -22.85 -3.98
C THR A 289 25.84 -21.72 -3.35
N MET A 290 26.48 -20.64 -2.89
CA MET A 290 25.81 -19.47 -2.31
C MET A 290 24.84 -18.80 -3.30
N ASP A 291 25.20 -18.81 -4.58
CA ASP A 291 24.38 -18.28 -5.67
C ASP A 291 23.53 -19.36 -6.35
N ASP A 292 23.39 -20.58 -5.79
CA ASP A 292 22.60 -21.64 -6.43
C ASP A 292 21.11 -21.31 -6.54
N SER A 293 20.64 -20.28 -5.83
CA SER A 293 19.33 -19.67 -6.09
C SER A 293 19.15 -19.27 -7.57
N ILE A 294 20.23 -18.92 -8.29
CA ILE A 294 20.23 -18.65 -9.74
C ILE A 294 19.85 -19.90 -10.56
N LYS A 295 20.14 -21.09 -10.03
CA LYS A 295 19.86 -22.39 -10.66
C LYS A 295 18.51 -22.98 -10.23
N SER A 296 17.78 -22.30 -9.33
CA SER A 296 16.50 -22.79 -8.85
C SER A 296 15.49 -22.87 -9.99
N LYS A 297 14.70 -23.95 -9.99
CA LYS A 297 13.55 -24.09 -10.89
C LYS A 297 12.43 -23.11 -10.57
N LEU A 298 12.42 -22.51 -9.37
CA LEU A 298 11.46 -21.46 -9.01
C LEU A 298 11.70 -20.15 -9.76
N TYR A 299 12.89 -19.93 -10.33
CA TYR A 299 13.30 -18.65 -10.92
C TYR A 299 13.79 -18.80 -12.36
N LYS A 300 13.14 -19.68 -13.13
CA LYS A 300 13.60 -20.11 -14.47
C LYS A 300 13.60 -18.97 -15.50
N HIS A 301 12.69 -18.02 -15.39
CA HIS A 301 12.49 -16.92 -16.35
C HIS A 301 13.13 -15.61 -15.86
N MET A 302 13.64 -15.58 -14.62
CA MET A 302 14.44 -14.47 -14.14
C MET A 302 15.75 -14.32 -14.90
N LYS A 303 16.10 -13.07 -15.24
CA LYS A 303 17.41 -12.72 -15.79
C LYS A 303 18.32 -12.29 -14.65
N PHE A 304 19.24 -13.17 -14.27
CA PHE A 304 20.25 -12.88 -13.26
C PHE A 304 21.44 -12.11 -13.84
N ASP A 305 21.92 -11.12 -13.11
CA ASP A 305 23.22 -10.51 -13.39
C ASP A 305 24.33 -11.42 -12.84
N VAL A 306 24.88 -12.28 -13.70
CA VAL A 306 25.85 -13.32 -13.33
C VAL A 306 27.28 -12.77 -13.20
N THR A 307 27.46 -11.45 -13.21
CA THR A 307 28.79 -10.82 -13.22
C THR A 307 29.58 -11.02 -11.90
N ASN A 308 28.95 -11.55 -10.84
CA ASN A 308 29.57 -11.59 -9.52
C ASN A 308 29.44 -12.91 -8.74
N ASN A 309 29.58 -14.06 -9.40
CA ASN A 309 29.55 -15.37 -8.73
C ASN A 309 30.52 -15.45 -7.53
N TRP A 310 30.02 -15.96 -6.41
CA TRP A 310 30.83 -16.30 -5.24
C TRP A 310 31.74 -17.49 -5.51
N THR A 311 33.01 -17.32 -5.18
CA THR A 311 34.01 -18.40 -5.19
C THR A 311 34.47 -18.69 -3.78
N LYS A 312 35.01 -19.89 -3.58
CA LYS A 312 35.66 -20.28 -2.32
C LYS A 312 36.68 -19.25 -1.87
N ASP A 313 37.49 -18.73 -2.79
CA ASP A 313 38.51 -17.73 -2.47
C ASP A 313 37.91 -16.36 -2.08
N LYS A 314 36.90 -15.88 -2.82
CA LYS A 314 36.18 -14.64 -2.45
C LYS A 314 35.58 -14.76 -1.04
N TYR A 315 35.05 -15.93 -0.69
CA TYR A 315 34.48 -16.17 0.63
C TYR A 315 35.55 -16.32 1.72
N LYS A 316 36.66 -17.03 1.47
CA LYS A 316 37.82 -17.07 2.37
C LYS A 316 38.31 -15.66 2.69
N ASP A 317 38.40 -14.78 1.69
CA ASP A 317 38.79 -13.38 1.87
C ASP A 317 37.78 -12.58 2.69
N LEU A 318 36.48 -12.84 2.52
CA LEU A 318 35.44 -12.27 3.37
C LEU A 318 35.64 -12.71 4.83
N VAL A 319 35.82 -14.00 5.09
CA VAL A 319 36.04 -14.54 6.44
C VAL A 319 37.30 -13.93 7.07
N LYS A 320 38.41 -13.82 6.33
CA LYS A 320 39.64 -13.12 6.78
C LYS A 320 39.35 -11.68 7.20
N ARG A 321 38.56 -10.93 6.40
CA ARG A 321 38.17 -9.56 6.74
C ARG A 321 37.30 -9.50 8.00
N VAL A 322 36.35 -10.43 8.16
CA VAL A 322 35.47 -10.50 9.32
C VAL A 322 36.25 -10.80 10.60
N LEU A 323 37.12 -11.82 10.60
CA LEU A 323 37.99 -12.19 11.74
C LEU A 323 38.98 -11.09 12.13
N ARG A 324 39.34 -10.18 11.21
CA ARG A 324 40.18 -9.01 11.52
C ARG A 324 39.39 -7.87 12.16
N LYS A 325 38.12 -7.69 11.80
CA LYS A 325 37.31 -6.52 12.19
C LYS A 325 36.38 -6.76 13.37
N ARG A 326 35.88 -7.98 13.57
CA ARG A 326 34.82 -8.28 14.54
C ARG A 326 35.39 -8.92 15.82
N LYS A 327 35.29 -8.20 16.95
CA LYS A 327 35.75 -8.69 18.25
C LYS A 327 34.95 -9.88 18.79
N ASN A 328 33.67 -9.98 18.42
CA ASN A 328 32.80 -11.03 18.93
C ASN A 328 33.15 -12.43 18.41
N ILE A 329 34.04 -12.56 17.40
CA ILE A 329 34.51 -13.85 16.86
C ILE A 329 36.00 -14.14 17.18
N ASP A 330 36.66 -13.30 17.99
CA ASP A 330 38.09 -13.47 18.32
C ASP A 330 38.39 -14.81 19.01
N PHE A 331 37.41 -15.41 19.69
CA PHE A 331 37.54 -16.67 20.42
C PHE A 331 37.82 -17.91 19.54
N VAL A 332 37.67 -17.81 18.21
CA VAL A 332 38.00 -18.88 17.24
C VAL A 332 39.15 -18.51 16.31
N LYS A 333 39.62 -17.27 16.33
CA LYS A 333 40.57 -16.72 15.33
C LYS A 333 41.91 -17.46 15.28
N ASP A 334 42.38 -17.91 16.43
CA ASP A 334 43.68 -18.59 16.54
C ASP A 334 43.62 -20.11 16.39
N ASP A 335 42.43 -20.67 16.17
CA ASP A 335 42.25 -22.11 16.04
C ASP A 335 42.94 -22.64 14.77
N PRO A 336 43.75 -23.72 14.86
CA PRO A 336 44.47 -24.28 13.72
C PRO A 336 43.58 -24.64 12.53
N ARG A 337 42.33 -25.08 12.79
CA ARG A 337 41.37 -25.43 11.74
C ARG A 337 40.96 -24.22 10.91
N ILE A 338 40.78 -23.06 11.55
CA ILE A 338 40.44 -21.80 10.88
C ILE A 338 41.66 -21.26 10.12
N LYS A 339 42.86 -21.34 10.69
CA LYS A 339 44.09 -20.92 10.01
C LYS A 339 44.34 -21.73 8.73
N SER A 340 44.26 -23.06 8.82
CA SER A 340 44.43 -23.95 7.66
C SER A 340 43.33 -23.77 6.60
N LEU A 341 42.10 -23.45 6.99
CA LEU A 341 41.02 -23.16 6.05
C LEU A 341 41.26 -21.88 5.24
N LEU A 342 41.92 -20.89 5.84
CA LEU A 342 42.10 -19.55 5.28
C LEU A 342 43.46 -19.36 4.60
N GLU A 343 44.44 -20.21 4.85
CA GLU A 343 45.58 -20.40 3.95
C GLU A 343 45.10 -20.85 2.55
#